data_AF-A0A2N2PZW1-F1
#
_entry.id   AF-A0A2N2PZW1-F1
#
_cell.length_a   1.000
_cell.length_b   1.000
_cell.length_c   1.000
_cell.angle_alpha   90.00
_cell.angle_beta   90.00
_cell.angle_gamma   90.00
#
_symmetry.space_group_name_H-M   'P 1'
#
loop_
_entity.id
_entity.type
_entity.pdbx_description
1 polymer ?
#
loop_
_entity_poly.entity_id
_entity_poly.type
_entity_poly.pdbx_seq_one_letter_code
_entity_poly.pdbx_strand_id
1 'polypeptide(L)'
;MLHRRRFHDWPDGARIASELGLAKESQVRELLQRFAGQEVDGALLGLSGRVRLPTFDRVAPCRSADGQVEVDALAEGDDRWVVEIKWRNRLAGLKEIQKLVQTAQAMTARPWFISRVGFTPEAAAYAQQAGVRCSAREQIEMLAKIVSNRSGLNLEASLHCVQSLP
;
A
#
# COMPACT_ATOMS: atom_id res chain seq x y z
N MET A 1 -47.27 -13.60 -30.48
CA MET A 1 -46.89 -13.58 -29.05
C MET A 1 -45.61 -14.37 -28.87
N LEU A 2 -44.51 -13.70 -28.52
CA LEU A 2 -43.47 -14.15 -27.57
C LEU A 2 -42.39 -13.06 -27.52
N HIS A 3 -42.44 -12.28 -26.44
CA HIS A 3 -41.54 -11.16 -26.18
C HIS A 3 -40.10 -11.67 -26.00
N ARG A 4 -39.21 -11.23 -26.88
CA ARG A 4 -37.76 -11.16 -26.61
C ARG A 4 -37.58 -10.27 -25.37
N ARG A 5 -37.26 -10.87 -24.22
CA ARG A 5 -36.76 -10.12 -23.06
C ARG A 5 -35.39 -9.55 -23.44
N ARG A 6 -35.34 -8.23 -23.59
CA ARG A 6 -34.11 -7.45 -23.59
C ARG A 6 -33.42 -7.69 -22.24
N PHE A 7 -32.27 -8.35 -22.25
CA PHE A 7 -31.28 -8.17 -21.20
C PHE A 7 -30.75 -6.74 -21.38
N HIS A 8 -31.20 -5.83 -20.53
CA HIS A 8 -30.72 -4.45 -20.49
C HIS A 8 -30.25 -4.16 -19.06
N ASP A 9 -29.06 -3.55 -18.99
CA ASP A 9 -28.42 -2.90 -17.85
C ASP A 9 -27.78 -3.76 -16.75
N TRP A 10 -26.44 -3.79 -16.76
CA TRP A 10 -25.62 -4.10 -15.58
C TRP A 10 -24.53 -3.03 -15.36
N PRO A 11 -24.86 -1.89 -14.72
CA PRO A 11 -23.89 -0.90 -14.26
C PRO A 11 -23.24 -1.24 -12.90
N ASP A 12 -23.70 -2.29 -12.21
CA ASP A 12 -23.31 -2.56 -10.81
C ASP A 12 -21.86 -3.03 -10.65
N GLY A 13 -21.30 -3.73 -11.64
CA GLY A 13 -19.95 -4.30 -11.55
C GLY A 13 -18.85 -3.24 -11.48
N ALA A 14 -19.00 -2.14 -12.22
CA ALA A 14 -18.03 -1.04 -12.23
C ALA A 14 -18.05 -0.26 -10.90
N ARG A 15 -19.25 -0.03 -10.36
CA ARG A 15 -19.43 0.63 -9.07
C ARG A 15 -18.84 -0.18 -7.92
N ILE A 16 -19.14 -1.48 -7.86
CA ILE A 16 -18.59 -2.39 -6.85
C ILE A 16 -17.06 -2.44 -6.93
N ALA A 17 -16.49 -2.50 -8.13
CA ALA A 17 -15.04 -2.47 -8.32
C ALA A 17 -14.41 -1.17 -7.80
N SER A 18 -15.07 -0.02 -8.01
CA SER A 18 -14.62 1.28 -7.51
C SER A 18 -14.72 1.38 -5.99
N GLU A 19 -15.83 0.93 -5.38
CA GLU A 19 -16.01 0.93 -3.93
C GLU A 19 -14.99 0.02 -3.22
N LEU A 20 -14.69 -1.15 -3.80
CA LEU A 20 -13.64 -2.05 -3.31
C LEU A 20 -12.25 -1.42 -3.41
N GLY A 21 -11.99 -0.64 -4.46
CA GLY A 21 -10.76 0.14 -4.61
C GLY A 21 -10.60 1.15 -3.48
N LEU A 22 -11.59 2.01 -3.29
CA LEU A 22 -11.60 3.04 -2.25
C LEU A 22 -11.46 2.45 -0.84
N ALA A 23 -12.18 1.35 -0.57
CA ALA A 23 -12.07 0.64 0.69
C ALA A 23 -10.64 0.11 0.92
N LYS A 24 -9.98 -0.42 -0.12
CA LYS A 24 -8.60 -0.89 -0.01
C LYS A 24 -7.63 0.27 0.22
N GLU A 25 -7.81 1.39 -0.47
CA GLU A 25 -6.99 2.58 -0.25
C GLU A 25 -7.07 3.08 1.19
N SER A 26 -8.28 3.10 1.77
CA SER A 26 -8.45 3.44 3.19
C SER A 26 -7.72 2.48 4.10
N GLN A 27 -7.86 1.17 3.88
CA GLN A 27 -7.17 0.15 4.67
C GLN A 27 -5.64 0.27 4.60
N VAL A 28 -5.08 0.60 3.44
CA VAL A 28 -3.62 0.80 3.29
C VAL A 28 -3.17 2.07 4.02
N ARG A 29 -3.96 3.15 3.98
CA ARG A 29 -3.65 4.37 4.76
C ARG A 29 -3.66 4.09 6.27
N GLU A 30 -4.65 3.36 6.77
CA GLU A 30 -4.68 2.92 8.17
C GLU A 30 -3.51 2.01 8.54
N LEU A 31 -3.09 1.13 7.62
CA LEU A 31 -1.91 0.29 7.81
C LEU A 31 -0.64 1.12 7.95
N LEU A 32 -0.42 2.09 7.06
CA LEU A 32 0.73 3.01 7.10
C LEU A 32 0.77 3.80 8.42
N GLN A 33 -0.38 4.27 8.91
CA GLN A 33 -0.47 4.99 10.19
C GLN A 33 -0.04 4.16 11.40
N ARG A 34 -0.07 2.83 11.28
CA ARG A 34 0.37 1.92 12.34
C ARG A 34 1.83 1.51 12.22
N PHE A 35 2.54 1.95 11.18
CA PHE A 35 3.98 1.74 11.12
C PHE A 35 4.66 2.56 12.22
N ALA A 36 5.51 1.89 12.99
CA ALA A 36 6.12 2.42 14.19
C ALA A 36 7.48 1.75 14.45
N GLY A 37 8.29 1.57 13.39
CA GLY A 37 9.61 0.96 13.53
C GLY A 37 9.63 -0.58 13.56
N GLN A 38 8.54 -1.27 13.20
CA GLN A 38 8.53 -2.74 13.17
C GLN A 38 9.53 -3.27 12.14
N GLU A 39 10.24 -4.35 12.46
CA GLU A 39 11.06 -5.05 11.50
C GLU A 39 10.25 -6.15 10.80
N VAL A 40 10.29 -6.16 9.47
CA VAL A 40 9.59 -7.14 8.64
C VAL A 40 10.55 -7.81 7.67
N ASP A 41 10.11 -8.95 7.12
CA ASP A 41 10.77 -9.52 5.96
C ASP A 41 10.60 -8.57 4.76
N GLY A 42 11.71 -8.21 4.11
CA GLY A 42 11.73 -7.34 2.94
C GLY A 42 10.92 -7.89 1.78
N ALA A 43 10.71 -9.21 1.70
CA ALA A 43 9.87 -9.83 0.68
C ALA A 43 8.42 -9.34 0.72
N LEU A 44 7.93 -8.82 1.86
CA LEU A 44 6.62 -8.18 1.96
C LEU A 44 6.53 -6.88 1.15
N LEU A 45 7.66 -6.26 0.83
CA LEU A 45 7.78 -5.03 0.05
C LEU A 45 8.50 -5.26 -1.29
N GLY A 46 8.73 -6.52 -1.68
CA GLY A 46 9.48 -6.86 -2.90
C GLY A 46 10.98 -6.58 -2.80
N LEU A 47 11.53 -6.53 -1.58
CA LEU A 47 12.94 -6.30 -1.28
C LEU A 47 13.59 -7.56 -0.71
N SER A 48 14.92 -7.58 -0.65
CA SER A 48 15.67 -8.63 0.05
C SER A 48 16.01 -8.21 1.49
N GLY A 49 16.22 -9.19 2.37
CA GLY A 49 16.68 -8.96 3.75
C GLY A 49 15.57 -8.51 4.70
N ARG A 50 15.96 -7.88 5.82
CA ARG A 50 15.02 -7.29 6.78
C ARG A 50 14.86 -5.81 6.50
N VAL A 51 13.63 -5.30 6.68
CA VAL A 51 13.30 -3.88 6.52
C VAL A 51 12.64 -3.39 7.79
N ARG A 52 13.17 -2.28 8.34
CA ARG A 52 12.50 -1.53 9.40
C ARG A 52 11.48 -0.59 8.77
N LEU A 53 10.22 -0.72 9.16
CA LEU A 53 9.15 0.16 8.71
C LEU A 53 9.31 1.54 9.35
N PRO A 54 9.18 2.64 8.58
CA PRO A 54 9.32 4.01 9.11
C PRO A 54 8.15 4.38 10.03
N THR A 55 8.30 5.42 10.84
CA THR A 55 7.17 6.07 11.50
C THR A 55 6.69 7.22 10.62
N PHE A 56 5.38 7.35 10.44
CA PHE A 56 4.78 8.44 9.68
C PHE A 56 3.94 9.33 10.60
N ASP A 57 4.19 10.63 10.55
CA ASP A 57 3.40 11.64 11.25
C ASP A 57 2.10 11.96 10.50
N ARG A 58 2.13 11.82 9.17
CA ARG A 58 1.01 12.12 8.29
C ARG A 58 0.86 11.06 7.22
N VAL A 59 -0.37 10.62 7.01
CA VAL A 59 -0.77 9.74 5.91
C VAL A 59 -2.09 10.24 5.34
N ALA A 60 -2.10 10.61 4.05
CA ALA A 60 -3.30 11.12 3.38
C ALA A 60 -3.25 10.84 1.87
N PRO A 61 -4.40 10.79 1.16
CA PRO A 61 -4.37 10.92 -0.30
C PRO A 61 -3.75 12.27 -0.68
N CYS A 62 -3.05 12.31 -1.82
CA CYS A 62 -2.42 13.55 -2.29
C CYS A 62 -2.82 13.83 -3.73
N ARG A 63 -3.27 15.06 -3.95
CA ARG A 63 -3.46 15.64 -5.27
C ARG A 63 -2.71 16.96 -5.31
N SER A 64 -1.84 17.14 -6.31
CA SER A 64 -1.14 18.41 -6.49
C SER A 64 -2.12 19.51 -6.91
N ALA A 65 -1.77 20.76 -6.62
CA ALA A 65 -2.61 21.91 -6.93
C ALA A 65 -2.89 22.07 -8.44
N ASP A 66 -1.95 21.66 -9.29
CA ASP A 66 -2.09 21.64 -10.76
C ASP A 66 -2.83 20.38 -11.28
N GLY A 67 -3.21 19.48 -10.38
CA GLY A 67 -3.88 18.21 -10.68
C GLY A 67 -3.05 17.21 -11.48
N GLN A 68 -1.76 17.46 -11.71
CA GLN A 68 -0.88 16.58 -12.50
C GLN A 68 -0.48 15.32 -11.73
N VAL A 69 -0.40 15.42 -10.40
CA VAL A 69 -0.10 14.32 -9.50
C VAL A 69 -1.34 13.98 -8.70
N GLU A 70 -1.73 12.71 -8.76
CA GLU A 70 -2.76 12.12 -7.91
C GLU A 70 -2.25 10.75 -7.48
N VAL A 71 -2.19 10.54 -6.17
CA VAL A 71 -1.69 9.31 -5.54
C VAL A 71 -2.56 8.92 -4.37
N ASP A 72 -2.77 7.61 -4.21
CA ASP A 72 -3.72 7.05 -3.25
C ASP A 72 -3.30 7.28 -1.79
N ALA A 73 -1.98 7.34 -1.55
CA ALA A 73 -1.43 7.83 -0.30
C ALA A 73 -0.05 8.50 -0.48
N LEU A 74 0.14 9.60 0.23
CA LEU A 74 1.44 10.16 0.59
C LEU A 74 1.60 9.99 2.10
N ALA A 75 2.70 9.36 2.51
CA ALA A 75 3.07 9.17 3.90
C ALA A 75 4.37 9.94 4.19
N GLU A 76 4.37 10.73 5.26
CA GLU A 76 5.44 11.66 5.62
C GLU A 76 5.79 11.50 7.11
N GLY A 77 7.08 11.42 7.42
CA GLY A 77 7.64 11.30 8.77
C GLY A 77 9.15 11.04 8.67
N ASP A 78 9.64 9.98 9.32
CA ASP A 78 11.05 9.55 9.26
C ASP A 78 11.52 9.26 7.82
N ASP A 79 10.58 8.90 6.96
CA ASP A 79 10.77 8.64 5.55
C ASP A 79 9.57 9.22 4.78
N ARG A 80 9.70 9.35 3.46
CA ARG A 80 8.62 9.85 2.60
C ARG A 80 8.24 8.82 1.59
N TRP A 81 7.00 8.33 1.62
CA TRP A 81 6.53 7.26 0.73
C TRP A 81 5.34 7.74 -0.09
N VAL A 82 5.36 7.39 -1.38
CA VAL A 82 4.23 7.57 -2.27
C VAL A 82 3.69 6.20 -2.68
N VAL A 83 2.38 6.03 -2.54
CA VAL A 83 1.71 4.74 -2.68
C VAL A 83 0.65 4.81 -3.74
N GLU A 84 0.70 3.87 -4.68
CA GLU A 84 -0.32 3.64 -5.70
C GLU A 84 -0.90 2.24 -5.53
N ILE A 85 -2.22 2.12 -5.64
CA ILE A 85 -3.00 0.93 -5.37
C ILE A 85 -3.85 0.62 -6.60
N LYS A 86 -3.66 -0.57 -7.18
CA LYS A 86 -4.51 -1.11 -8.25
C LYS A 86 -5.23 -2.37 -7.78
N TRP A 87 -6.44 -2.18 -7.25
CA TRP A 87 -7.23 -3.27 -6.67
C TRP A 87 -8.21 -3.94 -7.66
N ARG A 88 -7.70 -4.41 -8.80
CA ARG A 88 -8.50 -5.01 -9.88
C ARG A 88 -8.02 -6.42 -10.26
N ASN A 89 -8.83 -7.15 -11.02
CA ASN A 89 -8.51 -8.53 -11.46
C ASN A 89 -7.60 -8.56 -12.71
N ARG A 90 -6.53 -7.77 -12.72
CA ARG A 90 -5.51 -7.74 -13.78
C ARG A 90 -4.15 -7.41 -13.19
N LEU A 91 -3.10 -8.01 -13.75
CA LEU A 91 -1.71 -7.66 -13.44
C LEU A 91 -1.44 -6.18 -13.75
N ALA A 92 -0.64 -5.54 -12.88
CA ALA A 92 -0.12 -4.21 -13.12
C ALA A 92 0.95 -4.24 -14.22
N GLY A 93 0.86 -3.29 -15.15
CA GLY A 93 1.74 -3.19 -16.31
C GLY A 93 2.87 -2.18 -16.11
N LEU A 94 3.86 -2.22 -17.01
CA LEU A 94 5.06 -1.38 -16.96
C LEU A 94 4.75 0.12 -16.88
N LYS A 95 3.80 0.61 -17.68
CA LYS A 95 3.43 2.04 -17.72
C LYS A 95 2.95 2.57 -16.37
N GLU A 96 2.25 1.74 -15.60
CA GLU A 96 1.73 2.12 -14.28
C GLU A 96 2.88 2.28 -13.28
N ILE A 97 3.85 1.37 -13.31
CA ILE A 97 5.06 1.46 -12.48
C ILE A 97 5.91 2.67 -12.86
N GLN A 98 6.12 2.91 -14.16
CA GLN A 98 6.86 4.07 -14.66
C GLN A 98 6.23 5.40 -14.21
N LYS A 99 4.90 5.50 -14.27
CA LYS A 99 4.17 6.68 -13.77
C LYS A 99 4.43 6.91 -12.27
N LEU A 100 4.36 5.85 -11.45
CA LEU A 100 4.65 5.96 -10.03
C LEU A 100 6.09 6.40 -9.78
N VAL A 101 7.07 5.87 -10.51
CA VAL A 101 8.48 6.28 -10.38
C VAL A 101 8.66 7.77 -10.67
N GLN A 102 8.07 8.28 -11.76
CA GLN A 102 8.14 9.70 -12.10
C GLN A 102 7.50 10.57 -11.01
N THR A 103 6.36 10.13 -10.48
CA THR A 103 5.67 10.83 -9.39
C THR A 103 6.51 10.84 -8.11
N ALA A 104 7.11 9.71 -7.76
CA ALA A 104 7.97 9.57 -6.59
C ALA A 104 9.22 10.45 -6.69
N GLN A 105 9.82 10.54 -7.88
CA GLN A 105 10.94 11.44 -8.15
C GLN A 105 10.54 12.91 -7.97
N ALA A 106 9.43 13.33 -8.57
CA ALA A 106 8.92 14.70 -8.44
C ALA A 106 8.62 15.07 -6.98
N MET A 107 8.19 14.09 -6.17
CA MET A 107 7.88 14.28 -4.75
C MET A 107 9.08 13.99 -3.82
N THR A 108 10.24 13.60 -4.34
CA THR A 108 11.39 13.15 -3.52
C THR A 108 10.96 12.11 -2.47
N ALA A 109 10.23 11.09 -2.92
CA ALA A 109 9.63 10.06 -2.10
C ALA A 109 10.01 8.66 -2.61
N ARG A 110 9.89 7.66 -1.76
CA ARG A 110 10.06 6.26 -2.11
C ARG A 110 8.76 5.70 -2.70
N PRO A 111 8.80 5.07 -3.88
CA PRO A 111 7.62 4.48 -4.49
C PRO A 111 7.27 3.13 -3.88
N TRP A 112 5.98 2.93 -3.58
CA TRP A 112 5.39 1.63 -3.23
C TRP A 112 4.14 1.36 -4.08
N PHE A 113 4.19 0.31 -4.89
CA PHE A 113 3.06 -0.10 -5.71
C PHE A 113 2.40 -1.34 -5.13
N ILE A 114 1.07 -1.27 -4.97
CA ILE A 114 0.25 -2.37 -4.46
C ILE A 114 -0.71 -2.83 -5.56
N SER A 115 -0.66 -4.11 -5.90
CA SER A 115 -1.56 -4.72 -6.89
C SER A 115 -2.36 -5.85 -6.26
N ARG A 116 -3.64 -6.02 -6.60
CA ARG A 116 -4.42 -7.17 -6.10
C ARG A 116 -3.86 -8.50 -6.61
N VAL A 117 -3.55 -8.58 -7.91
CA VAL A 117 -3.16 -9.82 -8.60
C VAL A 117 -1.65 -9.95 -8.73
N GLY A 118 -0.93 -8.84 -8.67
CA GLY A 118 0.52 -8.78 -8.90
C GLY A 118 0.89 -8.03 -10.16
N PHE A 119 2.05 -8.38 -10.75
CA PHE A 119 2.73 -7.58 -11.77
C PHE A 119 3.06 -8.44 -12.98
N THR A 120 3.04 -7.84 -14.17
CA THR A 120 3.65 -8.48 -15.35
C THR A 120 5.16 -8.68 -15.13
N PRO A 121 5.81 -9.68 -15.75
CA PRO A 121 7.25 -9.91 -15.58
C PRO A 121 8.09 -8.68 -15.91
N GLU A 122 7.76 -7.98 -16.99
CA GLU A 122 8.41 -6.73 -17.42
C GLU A 122 8.27 -5.62 -16.36
N ALA A 123 7.07 -5.45 -15.80
CA ALA A 123 6.82 -4.48 -14.75
C ALA A 123 7.58 -4.80 -13.46
N ALA A 124 7.64 -6.09 -13.08
CA ALA A 124 8.38 -6.54 -11.90
C ALA A 124 9.90 -6.33 -12.06
N ALA A 125 10.46 -6.67 -13.23
CA ALA A 125 11.87 -6.44 -13.53
C ALA A 125 12.22 -4.95 -13.49
N TYR A 126 11.40 -4.10 -14.10
CA TYR A 126 11.58 -2.66 -14.06
C TYR A 126 11.45 -2.10 -12.63
N ALA A 127 10.44 -2.54 -11.87
CA ALA A 127 10.23 -2.12 -10.49
C ALA A 127 11.46 -2.39 -9.62
N GLN A 128 12.05 -3.58 -9.74
CA GLN A 128 13.27 -3.95 -9.02
C GLN A 128 14.44 -3.04 -9.39
N GLN A 129 14.67 -2.80 -10.67
CA GLN A 129 15.75 -1.92 -11.16
C GLN A 129 15.56 -0.46 -10.69
N ALA A 130 14.32 0.02 -10.68
CA ALA A 130 13.98 1.38 -10.28
C ALA A 130 13.83 1.56 -8.75
N GLY A 131 14.04 0.52 -7.96
CA GLY A 131 13.92 0.57 -6.49
C GLY A 131 12.47 0.75 -6.00
N VAL A 132 11.48 0.34 -6.78
CA VAL A 132 10.07 0.37 -6.43
C VAL A 132 9.75 -0.79 -5.51
N ARG A 133 9.14 -0.50 -4.36
CA ARG A 133 8.56 -1.53 -3.51
C ARG A 133 7.32 -2.09 -4.18
N CYS A 134 7.16 -3.41 -4.16
CA CYS A 134 6.03 -4.08 -4.77
C CYS A 134 5.40 -5.06 -3.80
N SER A 135 4.09 -4.95 -3.61
CA SER A 135 3.31 -5.87 -2.78
C SER A 135 2.07 -6.33 -3.53
N ALA A 136 1.76 -7.62 -3.43
CA ALA A 136 0.46 -8.14 -3.80
C ALA A 136 -0.44 -8.26 -2.55
N ARG A 137 -1.67 -8.72 -2.74
CA ARG A 137 -2.66 -8.90 -1.68
C ARG A 137 -2.09 -9.67 -0.49
N GLU A 138 -1.42 -10.78 -0.75
CA GLU A 138 -0.91 -11.69 0.28
C GLU A 138 0.13 -10.99 1.16
N GLN A 139 0.99 -10.16 0.57
CA GLN A 139 1.96 -9.36 1.32
C GLN A 139 1.27 -8.29 2.19
N ILE A 140 0.25 -7.60 1.67
CA ILE A 140 -0.50 -6.60 2.43
C ILE A 140 -1.25 -7.24 3.61
N GLU A 141 -1.88 -8.39 3.40
CA GLU A 141 -2.55 -9.14 4.45
C GLU A 141 -1.58 -9.59 5.55
N MET A 142 -0.39 -10.05 5.16
CA MET A 142 0.65 -10.42 6.12
C MET A 142 1.19 -9.20 6.88
N LEU A 143 1.45 -8.10 6.18
CA LEU A 143 1.94 -6.86 6.77
C LEU A 143 0.95 -6.31 7.80
N ALA A 144 -0.35 -6.34 7.48
CA ALA A 144 -1.42 -5.93 8.39
C ALA A 144 -1.48 -6.78 9.67
N LYS A 145 -1.26 -8.11 9.56
CA LYS A 145 -1.19 -9.00 10.73
C LYS A 145 -0.01 -8.65 11.64
N ILE A 146 1.17 -8.46 11.07
CA ILE A 146 2.39 -8.13 11.83
C ILE A 146 2.22 -6.80 12.57
N VAL A 147 1.73 -5.79 11.85
CA VAL A 147 1.57 -4.43 12.40
C VAL A 147 0.49 -4.39 13.49
N SER A 148 -0.59 -5.16 13.34
CA SER A 148 -1.68 -5.19 14.33
C SER A 148 -1.32 -5.94 15.63
N ASN A 149 -0.42 -6.92 15.57
CA ASN A 149 -0.04 -7.71 16.75
C ASN A 149 0.81 -6.96 17.77
N ARG A 150 1.50 -5.87 17.39
CA ARG A 150 2.33 -5.08 18.33
C ARG A 150 1.56 -4.00 19.09
N SER A 151 0.36 -3.63 18.64
CA SER A 151 -0.51 -2.70 19.38
C SER A 151 -0.91 -3.25 20.76
N GLY A 152 -0.85 -4.58 20.96
CA GLY A 152 -1.13 -5.25 22.23
C GLY A 152 0.09 -5.56 23.11
N LEU A 153 1.33 -5.44 22.59
CA LEU A 153 2.55 -5.86 23.33
C LEU A 153 3.27 -4.69 24.03
N ASN A 154 2.81 -3.45 23.86
CA ASN A 154 3.45 -2.27 24.46
C ASN A 154 2.84 -1.83 25.80
N LEU A 155 1.87 -2.56 26.38
CA LEU A 155 1.33 -2.25 27.71
C LEU A 155 2.00 -3.05 28.85
N GLU A 156 2.57 -4.22 28.55
CA GLU A 156 3.16 -5.12 29.57
C GLU A 156 4.64 -4.82 29.86
N ALA A 157 5.33 -4.09 28.98
CA ALA A 157 6.77 -3.82 29.13
C ALA A 157 7.10 -2.69 30.13
N SER A 158 6.10 -1.98 30.66
CA SER A 158 6.30 -0.89 31.63
C SER A 158 6.16 -1.29 33.10
N LEU A 159 5.79 -2.55 33.40
CA LEU A 159 5.57 -2.99 34.80
C LEU A 159 6.73 -3.75 35.44
N HIS A 160 7.79 -4.10 34.71
CA HIS A 160 8.86 -4.95 35.25
C HIS A 160 10.15 -4.24 35.68
N CYS A 161 10.19 -2.91 35.69
CA CYS A 161 11.39 -2.13 36.07
C CYS A 161 11.24 -1.35 37.39
N VAL A 162 10.42 -1.83 38.34
CA VAL A 162 10.32 -1.22 39.70
C VAL A 162 10.32 -2.29 40.79
N GLN A 163 11.17 -3.31 40.72
CA GLN A 163 11.45 -4.20 41.86
C GLN A 163 12.89 -4.71 41.81
N SER A 164 13.86 -3.81 41.94
CA SER A 164 15.24 -4.14 42.33
C SER A 164 15.98 -2.87 42.70
N LEU A 165 15.85 -2.45 43.96
CA LEU A 165 16.84 -1.64 44.68
C LEU A 165 16.75 -2.10 46.16
N PRO A 166 17.90 -2.13 46.86
CA PRO A 166 18.21 -3.07 47.95
C PRO A 166 17.37 -2.92 49.22
#